data_AF-A0A101HWX5-F1
#
_entry.id   AF-A0A101HWX5-F1
#
_cell.length_a   1.000
_cell.length_b   1.000
_cell.length_c   1.000
_cell.angle_alpha   90.00
_cell.angle_beta   90.00
_cell.angle_gamma   90.00
#
_symmetry.space_group_name_H-M   'P 1'
#
loop_
_entity.id
_entity.type
_entity.pdbx_description
1 polymer ?
#
loop_
_entity_poly.entity_id
_entity_poly.type
_entity_poly.pdbx_seq_one_letter_code
_entity_poly.pdbx_strand_id
1 'polypeptide(L)' 'EALQWLSEAGGRPVIRSSDAHRIPDISIERTTPVLLKKPSFDELSLAIKGIDGRRVLWPWGQDRT' A
#
# COMPACT_ATOMS: atom_id res chain seq x y z
N GLU A 1 -5.74 -8.25 11.57
CA GLU A 1 -6.07 -7.09 10.72
C GLU A 1 -5.75 -7.34 9.24
N ALA A 2 -4.48 -7.42 8.83
CA ALA A 2 -4.09 -7.64 7.44
C ALA A 2 -4.77 -8.85 6.73
N LEU A 3 -4.78 -10.02 7.37
CA LEU A 3 -5.42 -11.23 6.85
C LEU A 3 -6.95 -11.12 6.76
N GLN A 4 -7.55 -10.38 7.69
CA GLN A 4 -8.98 -10.12 7.70
C GLN A 4 -9.35 -9.25 6.50
N TRP A 5 -8.63 -8.15 6.30
CA TRP A 5 -8.86 -7.27 5.15
C TRP A 5 -8.62 -7.96 3.81
N LEU A 6 -7.66 -8.89 3.72
CA LEU A 6 -7.50 -9.71 2.51
C LEU A 6 -8.75 -10.54 2.20
N SER A 7 -9.34 -11.16 3.22
CA SER A 7 -10.58 -11.94 3.07
C SER A 7 -11.76 -11.05 2.66
N GLU A 8 -11.89 -9.87 3.27
CA GLU A 8 -13.04 -8.98 3.06
C GLU A 8 -12.95 -8.18 1.74
N ALA A 9 -11.75 -7.83 1.31
CA ALA A 9 -11.54 -7.01 0.12
C ALA A 9 -11.85 -7.75 -1.19
N GLY A 10 -12.02 -9.08 -1.19
CA GLY A 10 -12.43 -9.83 -2.38
C GLY A 10 -11.45 -9.63 -3.55
N GLY A 11 -10.15 -9.67 -3.28
CA GLY A 11 -9.08 -9.48 -4.26
C GLY A 11 -8.75 -8.03 -4.62
N ARG A 12 -9.45 -7.03 -4.05
CA ARG A 12 -9.12 -5.62 -4.22
C ARG A 12 -7.89 -5.25 -3.36
N PRO A 13 -7.04 -4.31 -3.83
CA PRO A 13 -5.97 -3.77 -2.99
C PRO A 13 -6.55 -3.03 -1.79
N VAL A 14 -5.86 -3.13 -0.67
CA VAL A 14 -6.20 -2.42 0.58
C VAL A 14 -5.10 -1.41 0.84
N ILE A 15 -5.49 -0.21 1.28
CA ILE A 15 -4.56 0.87 1.62
C ILE A 15 -4.72 1.16 3.12
N ARG A 16 -3.64 0.99 3.86
CA ARG A 16 -3.46 1.56 5.19
C ARG A 16 -2.87 2.96 5.08
N SER A 17 -3.47 3.89 5.80
CA SER A 17 -2.98 5.25 6.01
C SER A 17 -2.67 5.44 7.49
N SER A 18 -1.69 6.29 7.81
CA SER A 18 -1.40 6.66 9.19
C SER A 18 -2.47 7.58 9.78
N ASP A 19 -3.26 8.23 8.93
CA ASP A 19 -4.23 9.27 9.28
C ASP A 19 -3.66 10.27 10.30
N ALA A 20 -2.39 10.64 10.06
CA ALA A 20 -1.60 11.42 10.99
C ALA A 20 -2.11 12.86 11.02
N HIS A 21 -2.50 13.31 12.21
CA HIS A 21 -2.93 14.70 12.45
C HIS A 21 -1.75 15.61 12.84
N ARG A 22 -0.55 15.03 13.05
CA ARG A 22 0.69 15.75 13.35
C ARG A 22 1.85 15.12 12.58
N ILE A 23 2.85 15.95 12.26
CA ILE A 23 4.05 15.50 11.52
C ILE A 23 4.78 14.33 12.22
N PRO A 24 4.99 14.35 13.56
CA PRO A 24 5.65 13.23 14.24
C PRO A 24 4.89 11.91 14.20
N ASP A 25 3.60 11.93 13.84
CA ASP A 25 2.75 10.74 13.78
C ASP A 25 2.82 10.04 12.40
N ILE A 26 3.50 10.63 11.41
CA ILE A 26 3.76 10.00 10.11
C ILE A 26 4.70 8.80 10.35
N SER A 27 4.28 7.60 9.94
CA SER A 27 5.02 6.35 10.19
C SER A 27 4.93 5.42 8.98
N ILE A 28 6.07 4.82 8.62
CA ILE A 28 6.14 3.85 7.53
C ILE A 28 5.43 2.54 7.89
N GLU A 29 5.48 2.15 9.18
CA GLU A 29 4.82 0.98 9.74
C GLU A 29 3.28 1.10 9.73
N ARG A 30 2.76 2.34 9.70
CA ARG A 30 1.33 2.66 9.64
C ARG A 30 0.89 3.13 8.26
N THR A 31 1.67 2.91 7.22
CA THR A 31 1.31 3.26 5.83
C THR A 31 1.43 2.04 4.92
N THR A 32 1.23 2.24 3.62
CA THR A 32 1.22 1.17 2.62
C THR A 32 2.41 1.32 1.68
N PRO A 33 3.35 0.37 1.67
CA PRO A 33 4.40 0.35 0.67
C PRO A 33 3.83 0.04 -0.71
N VAL A 34 4.37 0.70 -1.74
CA VAL A 34 3.93 0.52 -3.14
C VAL A 34 5.16 0.38 -4.03
N LEU A 35 5.15 -0.62 -4.90
CA LEU A 35 6.22 -0.82 -5.89
C LEU A 35 5.91 -0.01 -7.15
N LEU A 36 6.73 1.02 -7.40
CA LEU A 36 6.58 1.97 -8.49
C LEU A 36 7.86 2.09 -9.32
N LYS A 37 7.76 2.55 -10.56
CA LYS A 37 8.95 2.92 -11.36
C LYS A 37 9.55 4.27 -10.94
N LYS A 38 8.70 5.20 -10.53
CA LYS A 38 9.05 6.55 -10.06
C LYS A 38 7.93 7.07 -9.12
N PRO A 39 8.23 8.03 -8.22
CA PRO A 39 7.20 8.60 -7.35
C PRO A 39 6.31 9.58 -8.13
N SER A 40 5.18 9.08 -8.64
CA SER A 40 4.15 9.93 -9.27
C SER A 40 2.74 9.40 -9.02
N PHE A 41 1.75 10.29 -9.16
CA PHE A 41 0.34 9.91 -9.04
C PHE A 41 -0.08 8.88 -10.07
N ASP A 42 0.38 9.01 -11.32
CA ASP A 42 0.08 8.04 -12.38
C ASP A 42 0.58 6.63 -12.03
N GLU A 43 1.77 6.53 -11.45
CA GLU A 43 2.33 5.24 -11.02
C GLU A 43 1.52 4.62 -9.88
N LEU A 44 0.99 5.43 -8.95
CA LEU A 44 0.05 4.94 -7.92
C LEU A 44 -1.25 4.40 -8.55
N SER A 45 -1.79 5.08 -9.56
CA SER A 45 -2.98 4.61 -10.29
C SER A 45 -2.75 3.26 -10.95
N LEU A 46 -1.57 3.06 -11.58
CA LEU A 46 -1.17 1.77 -12.14
C LEU A 46 -1.00 0.70 -11.05
N ALA A 47 -0.40 1.05 -9.91
CA ALA A 47 -0.17 0.13 -8.80
C ALA A 47 -1.45 -0.37 -8.14
N ILE A 48 -2.45 0.50 -7.98
CA ILE A 48 -3.78 0.12 -7.48
C ILE A 48 -4.48 -0.83 -8.46
N LYS A 49 -4.19 -0.71 -9.77
CA LYS A 49 -4.76 -1.60 -10.79
C LYS A 49 -3.94 -2.86 -11.06
N GLY A 50 -2.74 -2.98 -10.51
CA GLY A 50 -1.84 -4.13 -10.74
C GLY A 50 -1.26 -4.19 -12.16
N ILE A 51 -1.06 -3.04 -12.82
CA ILE A 51 -0.65 -2.97 -14.23
C ILE A 51 0.88 -2.89 -14.37
N ASP A 52 1.44 -3.55 -15.39
CA ASP A 52 2.85 -3.47 -15.77
C ASP A 52 3.83 -3.67 -14.59
N GLY A 53 3.53 -4.62 -13.72
CA GLY A 53 4.35 -4.99 -12.57
C GLY A 53 4.26 -4.06 -11.35
N ARG A 54 3.55 -2.93 -11.45
CA ARG A 54 3.28 -2.04 -10.31
C ARG A 54 2.24 -2.68 -9.41
N ARG A 55 2.42 -2.55 -8.10
CA ARG A 55 1.49 -3.13 -7.14
C ARG A 55 1.55 -2.44 -5.78
N VAL A 56 0.40 -2.41 -5.13
CA VAL A 56 0.31 -2.24 -3.67
C VAL A 56 0.97 -3.47 -3.02
N LEU A 57 1.96 -3.24 -2.14
CA LEU A 57 2.63 -4.34 -1.46
C LEU A 57 1.79 -4.78 -0.26
N TRP A 58 1.25 -5.98 -0.39
CA TRP A 58 0.36 -6.59 0.59
C TRP A 58 1.14 -7.17 1.79
N PRO A 59 0.64 -7.09 3.04
CA PRO A 59 -0.29 -6.14 3.65
C PRO A 59 0.46 -5.40 4.77
N TRP A 60 1.49 -4.65 4.37
CA TRP A 60 2.38 -3.85 5.23
C TRP A 60 3.64 -4.61 5.67
N GLY A 61 4.00 -5.67 4.91
CA GLY A 61 5.36 -6.19 4.83
C GLY A 61 5.46 -7.72 4.83
N GLN A 62 5.52 -8.34 3.65
CA GLN A 62 6.25 -9.60 3.43
C GLN A 62 7.08 -9.49 2.16
N ASP A 63 8.12 -8.68 2.25
CA ASP A 63 9.41 -8.88 1.57
C ASP A 63 10.32 -7.75 2.06
N ARG A 64 10.89 -7.94 3.25
CA ARG A 64 12.16 -7.31 3.61
C ARG A 64 13.25 -8.20 3.01
N THR A 65 13.52 -8.02 1.72
CA THR A 65 14.80 -8.40 1.10
C THR A 65 15.67 -7.17 0.99
#